data_AF-A0A7C2W4M3-F1
#
_entry.id   AF-A0A7C2W4M3-F1
#
_cell.length_a   1.000
_cell.length_b   1.000
_cell.length_c   1.000
_cell.angle_alpha   90.00
_cell.angle_beta   90.00
_cell.angle_gamma   90.00
#
_symmetry.space_group_name_H-M   'P 1'
#
loop_
_entity.id
_entity.type
_entity.pdbx_description
1 polymer ?
#
loop_
_entity_poly.entity_id
_entity_poly.type
_entity_poly.pdbx_seq_one_letter_code
_entity_poly.pdbx_strand_id
1 'polypeptide(L)' 'YASGCFLPQVATETGWTKEQFLSYCCSHKAGLAPNAWKDGKTEVYLFTAEVFGTLLSEA' A
#
# COMPACT_ATOMS: atom_id res chain seq x y z
N TYR A 1 -18.34 -5.02 -0.92
CA TYR A 1 -17.00 -5.42 -1.33
C TYR A 1 -15.99 -4.55 -0.61
N ALA A 2 -14.91 -5.12 -0.09
CA ALA A 2 -13.85 -4.43 0.64
C ALA A 2 -12.56 -4.47 -0.19
N SER A 3 -11.88 -3.33 -0.33
CA SER A 3 -10.65 -3.21 -1.13
C SER A 3 -9.80 -2.05 -0.62
N GLY A 4 -8.48 -2.18 -0.70
CA GLY A 4 -7.56 -1.13 -0.30
C GLY A 4 -6.20 -1.29 -0.98
N CYS A 5 -5.51 -0.17 -1.18
CA CYS A 5 -4.15 -0.15 -1.69
C CYS A 5 -3.33 0.95 -1.00
N PHE A 6 -2.01 0.76 -1.01
CA PHE A 6 -1.03 1.80 -0.75
C PHE A 6 -0.22 2.04 -2.01
N LEU A 7 0.20 3.29 -2.22
CA LEU A 7 1.14 3.59 -3.29
C LEU A 7 2.56 3.14 -2.90
N PRO A 8 3.44 2.86 -3.88
CA PRO A 8 4.78 2.34 -3.61
C PRO A 8 5.61 3.17 -2.62
N GLN A 9 5.49 4.50 -2.66
CA GLN A 9 6.25 5.39 -1.76
C GLN A 9 5.90 5.21 -0.28
N VAL A 10 4.69 4.73 0.04
CA VAL A 10 4.31 4.47 1.45
C VAL A 10 5.20 3.39 2.05
N ALA A 11 5.61 2.39 1.27
CA ALA A 11 6.52 1.35 1.75
C ALA A 11 7.89 1.91 2.13
N THR A 12 8.41 2.86 1.36
CA THR A 12 9.74 3.46 1.59
C THR A 12 9.73 4.55 2.66
N GLU A 13 8.66 5.35 2.75
CA GLU A 13 8.57 6.48 3.70
C GLU A 13 8.32 6.02 5.14
N THR A 14 7.64 4.89 5.32
CA THR A 14 7.25 4.41 6.66
C THR A 14 8.27 3.50 7.32
N GLY A 15 9.19 2.91 6.55
CA GLY A 15 10.18 1.94 7.05
C GLY A 15 9.57 0.62 7.54
N TRP A 16 8.33 0.29 7.16
CA TRP A 16 7.65 -0.92 7.57
C TRP A 16 8.23 -2.18 6.91
N THR A 17 8.18 -3.31 7.63
CA THR A 17 8.41 -4.63 7.01
C THR A 17 7.29 -4.97 6.03
N LYS A 18 7.52 -5.96 5.17
CA LYS A 18 6.51 -6.46 4.21
C LYS A 18 5.22 -6.88 4.91
N GLU A 19 5.34 -7.55 6.06
CA GLU A 19 4.20 -8.01 6.85
C GLU A 19 3.44 -6.85 7.49
N GLN A 20 4.15 -5.82 7.97
CA GLN A 20 3.52 -4.60 8.50
C GLN A 20 2.77 -3.84 7.40
N PHE A 21 3.38 -3.69 6.21
CA PHE A 21 2.76 -3.03 5.07
C PHE A 21 1.46 -3.73 4.64
N LEU A 22 1.49 -5.06 4.48
CA LEU A 22 0.29 -5.84 4.15
C LEU A 22 -0.78 -5.73 5.25
N SER A 23 -0.36 -5.82 6.51
CA SER A 23 -1.31 -5.82 7.63
C SER A 23 -2.01 -4.47 7.79
N TYR A 24 -1.28 -3.38 7.64
CA TYR A 24 -1.85 -2.04 7.64
C TYR A 24 -2.70 -1.75 6.41
N CYS A 25 -2.37 -2.34 5.25
CA CYS A 25 -3.22 -2.20 4.07
C CYS A 25 -4.58 -2.87 4.31
N CYS A 26 -4.57 -4.09 4.87
CA CYS A 26 -5.80 -4.78 5.26
C CYS A 26 -6.62 -3.94 6.26
N SER A 27 -6.04 -3.51 7.38
CA SER A 27 -6.79 -2.84 8.45
C SER A 27 -7.20 -1.40 8.11
N HIS A 28 -6.31 -0.60 7.53
CA HIS A 28 -6.54 0.84 7.35
C HIS A 28 -7.08 1.21 5.97
N LYS A 29 -6.84 0.40 4.94
CA LYS A 29 -7.27 0.72 3.56
C LYS A 29 -8.42 -0.15 3.10
N ALA A 30 -8.40 -1.44 3.42
CA ALA A 30 -9.45 -2.38 3.02
C ALA A 30 -10.54 -2.57 4.09
N GLY A 31 -10.30 -2.16 5.35
CA GLY A 31 -11.25 -2.37 6.46
C GLY A 31 -11.39 -3.84 6.88
N LEU A 32 -10.34 -4.65 6.64
CA LEU A 32 -10.28 -6.07 6.97
C LEU A 32 -9.44 -6.31 8.23
N ALA A 33 -9.47 -7.53 8.76
CA ALA A 33 -8.55 -7.91 9.83
C ALA A 33 -7.08 -7.75 9.37
N PRO A 34 -6.15 -7.31 10.24
CA PRO A 34 -4.75 -7.08 9.84
C PRO A 34 -4.07 -8.30 9.21
N ASN A 35 -4.46 -9.52 9.57
CA ASN A 35 -3.92 -10.75 9.01
C ASN A 35 -4.70 -11.30 7.81
N ALA A 36 -5.70 -10.58 7.29
CA ALA A 36 -6.56 -11.07 6.22
C ALA A 36 -5.80 -11.44 4.93
N TRP A 37 -4.65 -10.81 4.66
CA TRP A 37 -3.78 -11.15 3.51
C TRP A 37 -3.22 -12.58 3.53
N LYS A 38 -3.33 -13.30 4.66
CA LYS A 38 -2.93 -14.70 4.78
C LYS A 38 -4.07 -15.68 4.45
N ASP A 39 -5.31 -15.20 4.39
CA ASP A 39 -6.47 -16.02 4.04
C ASP A 39 -6.56 -16.16 2.52
N GLY A 40 -6.72 -17.38 2.01
CA GLY A 40 -6.87 -17.65 0.58
C GLY A 40 -8.14 -17.05 -0.06
N LYS A 41 -9.07 -16.51 0.75
CA LYS A 41 -10.21 -15.72 0.28
C LYS A 41 -9.86 -14.25 -0.01
N THR A 42 -8.69 -13.78 0.43
CA THR A 42 -8.21 -12.42 0.18
C THR A 42 -7.26 -12.44 -1.00
N GLU A 43 -7.60 -11.71 -2.05
CA GLU A 43 -6.73 -11.54 -3.19
C GLU A 43 -5.73 -10.40 -2.93
N VAL A 44 -4.44 -10.67 -3.17
CA VAL A 44 -3.36 -9.71 -2.98
C VAL A 44 -2.70 -9.45 -4.33
N TYR A 45 -2.67 -8.18 -4.74
CA TYR A 45 -2.08 -7.73 -6.00
C TYR A 45 -0.92 -6.78 -5.73
N LEU A 46 0.11 -6.86 -6.59
CA LEU A 46 1.25 -5.94 -6.57
C LEU A 46 1.23 -5.10 -7.84
N PHE A 47 1.60 -3.83 -7.70
CA PHE A 47 1.74 -2.91 -8.81
C PHE A 47 2.92 -1.95 -8.58
N THR A 48 3.41 -1.36 -9.66
CA THR A 48 4.39 -0.27 -9.66
C THR A 48 3.73 1.01 -10.19
N ALA A 49 4.35 2.16 -9.92
CA ALA A 49 3.88 3.45 -10.42
C ALA A 49 5.07 4.28 -10.90
N GLU A 50 4.87 5.01 -12.00
CA GLU A 50 5.77 6.07 -12.46
C GLU A 50 5.17 7.42 -12.04
N VAL A 51 5.98 8.29 -11.40
CA VAL A 51 5.53 9.58 -10.89
C VAL A 51 6.23 10.70 -11.66
N PHE A 52 5.44 11.57 -12.30
CA PHE A 52 5.94 12.75 -13.02
C PHE A 52 5.65 14.01 -12.20
N GLY A 53 6.65 14.87 -12.03
CA GLY A 53 6.51 16.18 -11.40
C GLY A 53 7.13 17.27 -12.26
N THR A 54 6.60 18.49 -12.20
CA THR A 54 7.18 19.66 -12.87
C THR A 54 8.32 20.24 -12.05
N LEU A 55 9.45 20.53 -12.69
CA LEU A 55 10.51 21.36 -12.13
C LEU A 55 10.06 22.82 -12.19
N LEU A 56 9.37 23.31 -11.16
CA LEU A 56 9.29 24.75 -10.96
C LEU A 56 10.51 25.17 -10.14
N SER A 57 11.59 25.51 -10.85
CA SER A 57 12.61 26.39 -10.31
C SER A 57 12.04 27.80 -10.32
N GLU A 58 11.69 28.33 -9.15
CA GLU A 58 11.52 29.78 -9.02
C GLU A 58 12.91 30.41 -9.14
N ALA A 59 13.05 31.29 -10.13
CA ALA A 59 14.21 32.13 -10.34
C ALA A 59 14.18 33.32 -9.38
#